data_AF-E9L3E1-F1
#
_entry.id   AF-E9L3E1-F1
#
_cell.length_a   1.000
_cell.length_b   1.000
_cell.length_c   1.000
_cell.angle_alpha   90.00
_cell.angle_beta   90.00
_cell.angle_gamma   90.00
#
_symmetry.space_group_name_H-M   'P 1'
#
loop_
_entity.id
_entity.type
_entity.pdbx_description
1 polymer ?
#
loop_
_entity_poly.entity_id
_entity_poly.type
_entity_poly.pdbx_seq_one_letter_code
_entity_poly.pdbx_strand_id
1 'polypeptide(L)'
;MNTLILNHHPKQSKAIDLSAKTRFEDLKLASITNLALNCDERLLPILANAYDVSIDGLETKEARKLISKALLLDRYNGTTWAIKEALRAVFPTAVVKEWFNYGGKPYFFKVKVSTTNVSFDERTLNTLERLIYDFKNVRSVLEAIEIEIESKNDSFNASVEISGETIEILPFQTTQIENNQKPSLNAMGVFMCEITRTNIDFKGVY
;
A
#
# COMPACT_ATOMS: atom_id res chain seq x y z
N MET A 1 41.67 26.16 -22.16
CA MET A 1 41.58 24.72 -21.85
C MET A 1 42.88 24.29 -21.19
N ASN A 2 42.92 24.14 -19.86
CA ASN A 2 44.10 23.62 -19.19
C ASN A 2 44.16 22.09 -19.41
N THR A 3 45.18 21.65 -20.14
CA THR A 3 45.66 20.26 -20.20
C THR A 3 46.63 20.04 -19.04
N LEU A 4 46.61 18.86 -18.41
CA LEU A 4 47.53 18.55 -17.32
C LEU A 4 48.96 18.34 -17.81
N ILE A 5 49.11 18.14 -19.12
CA ILE A 5 50.39 17.92 -19.79
C ILE A 5 51.06 19.25 -20.14
N LEU A 6 52.37 19.35 -19.84
CA LEU A 6 53.23 20.49 -20.15
C LEU A 6 53.38 20.72 -21.67
N ASN A 7 53.69 21.96 -22.05
CA ASN A 7 53.73 22.38 -23.45
C ASN A 7 54.78 21.65 -24.31
N HIS A 8 55.87 21.15 -23.73
CA HIS A 8 56.97 20.49 -24.44
C HIS A 8 56.69 19.03 -24.84
N HIS A 9 55.62 18.42 -24.32
CA HIS A 9 55.27 17.03 -24.64
C HIS A 9 54.70 16.86 -26.06
N PRO A 10 54.87 15.67 -26.66
CA PRO A 10 54.41 15.39 -28.01
C PRO A 10 52.88 15.50 -28.14
N LYS A 11 52.41 15.78 -29.36
CA LYS A 11 50.97 15.97 -29.66
C LYS A 11 50.11 14.75 -29.28
N GLN A 12 50.66 13.54 -29.40
CA GLN A 12 49.97 12.29 -29.04
C GLN A 12 49.61 12.24 -27.56
N SER A 13 50.52 12.61 -26.67
CA SER A 13 50.25 12.66 -25.23
C SER A 13 49.14 13.66 -24.91
N LYS A 14 49.19 14.85 -25.54
CA LYS A 14 48.13 15.87 -25.40
C LYS A 14 46.76 15.37 -25.86
N ALA A 15 46.71 14.57 -26.93
CA ALA A 15 45.47 13.96 -27.40
C ALA A 15 44.92 12.92 -26.40
N ILE A 16 45.79 12.12 -25.79
CA ILE A 16 45.40 11.15 -24.76
C ILE A 16 44.82 11.87 -23.53
N ASP A 17 45.49 12.91 -23.01
CA ASP A 17 45.00 13.71 -21.87
C ASP A 17 43.65 14.36 -22.16
N LEU A 18 43.48 14.93 -23.35
CA LEU A 18 42.20 15.49 -23.76
C LEU A 18 41.10 14.41 -23.81
N SER A 19 41.39 13.24 -24.39
CA SER A 19 40.41 12.14 -24.47
C SER A 19 40.03 11.61 -23.08
N ALA A 20 40.99 11.51 -22.17
CA ALA A 20 40.74 11.10 -20.80
C ALA A 20 39.89 12.15 -20.08
N LYS A 21 40.23 13.43 -20.24
CA LYS A 21 39.48 14.54 -19.67
C LYS A 21 38.02 14.56 -20.13
N THR A 22 37.77 14.47 -21.44
CA THR A 22 36.40 14.42 -21.97
C THR A 22 35.63 13.24 -21.37
N ARG A 23 36.25 12.06 -21.28
CA ARG A 23 35.63 10.89 -20.65
C ARG A 23 35.34 11.10 -19.16
N PHE A 24 36.22 11.78 -18.42
CA PHE A 24 35.99 12.10 -17.00
C PHE A 24 34.91 13.16 -16.80
N GLU A 25 34.83 14.15 -17.68
CA GLU A 25 33.77 15.17 -17.66
C GLU A 25 32.39 14.57 -17.98
N ASP A 26 32.34 13.56 -18.85
CA ASP A 26 31.10 12.83 -19.19
C ASP A 26 30.64 11.88 -18.06
N LEU A 27 31.51 11.53 -17.12
CA LEU A 27 31.16 10.64 -16.02
C LEU A 27 30.27 11.36 -14.99
N LYS A 28 29.06 10.85 -14.80
CA LYS A 28 28.15 11.29 -13.74
C LYS A 28 28.59 10.76 -12.38
N LEU A 29 29.58 11.40 -11.76
CA LEU A 29 30.11 11.01 -10.44
C LEU A 29 29.03 10.95 -9.35
N ALA A 30 27.99 11.77 -9.45
CA ALA A 30 26.85 11.77 -8.52
C ALA A 30 26.06 10.44 -8.50
N SER A 31 26.17 9.61 -9.54
CA SER A 31 25.56 8.28 -9.59
C SER A 31 26.38 7.22 -8.85
N ILE A 32 27.68 7.47 -8.65
CA ILE A 32 28.62 6.59 -7.95
C ILE A 32 28.56 6.94 -6.47
N THR A 33 27.44 6.61 -5.83
CA THR A 33 27.24 6.86 -4.40
C THR A 33 26.71 5.61 -3.71
N ASN A 34 27.01 5.48 -2.41
CA ASN A 34 26.43 4.47 -1.53
C ASN A 34 25.08 4.89 -0.94
N LEU A 35 24.58 6.07 -1.33
CA LEU A 35 23.29 6.58 -0.85
C LEU A 35 22.17 5.85 -1.57
N ALA A 36 21.40 5.06 -0.84
CA ALA A 36 20.31 4.25 -1.39
C ALA A 36 19.30 5.06 -2.22
N LEU A 37 19.08 6.35 -1.91
CA LEU A 37 18.14 7.18 -2.64
C LEU A 37 18.62 7.57 -4.06
N ASN A 38 19.93 7.71 -4.25
CA ASN A 38 20.52 8.30 -5.47
C ASN A 38 21.38 7.31 -6.26
N CYS A 39 21.70 6.14 -5.71
CA CYS A 39 22.52 5.14 -6.39
C CYS A 39 21.83 4.54 -7.61
N ASP A 40 22.59 3.94 -8.52
CA ASP A 40 22.03 3.17 -9.63
C ASP A 40 21.25 1.94 -9.11
N GLU A 41 20.18 1.55 -9.80
CA GLU A 41 19.32 0.42 -9.42
C GLU A 41 20.09 -0.89 -9.32
N ARG A 42 21.10 -1.06 -10.18
CA ARG A 42 22.01 -2.23 -10.19
C ARG A 42 22.77 -2.41 -8.89
N LEU A 43 22.98 -1.35 -8.12
CA LEU A 43 23.68 -1.39 -6.84
C LEU A 43 22.75 -1.70 -5.66
N LEU A 44 21.43 -1.63 -5.84
CA LEU A 44 20.47 -1.84 -4.75
C LEU A 44 20.59 -3.22 -4.11
N PRO A 45 20.70 -4.33 -4.85
CA PRO A 45 20.86 -5.66 -4.24
C PRO A 45 22.16 -5.78 -3.43
N ILE A 46 23.24 -5.15 -3.91
CA ILE A 46 24.54 -5.16 -3.24
C ILE A 46 24.47 -4.36 -1.94
N LEU A 47 23.83 -3.18 -1.98
CA LEU A 47 23.61 -2.36 -0.79
C LEU A 47 22.68 -3.04 0.20
N ALA A 48 21.60 -3.66 -0.27
CA ALA A 48 20.65 -4.41 0.55
C ALA A 48 21.38 -5.54 1.31
N ASN A 49 22.21 -6.31 0.61
CA ASN A 49 23.05 -7.35 1.23
C ASN A 49 24.08 -6.77 2.22
N ALA A 50 24.68 -5.62 1.92
CA ALA A 50 25.63 -4.97 2.83
C ALA A 50 24.99 -4.48 4.14
N TYR A 51 23.70 -4.14 4.11
CA TYR A 51 22.93 -3.71 5.27
C TYR A 51 22.05 -4.82 5.87
N ASP A 52 22.18 -6.07 5.40
CA ASP A 52 21.38 -7.22 5.85
C ASP A 52 19.86 -6.99 5.77
N VAL A 53 19.40 -6.41 4.66
CA VAL A 53 17.97 -6.14 4.41
C VAL A 53 17.51 -6.89 3.17
N SER A 54 16.38 -7.61 3.28
CA SER A 54 15.77 -8.27 2.12
C SER A 54 14.84 -7.32 1.35
N ILE A 55 15.17 -7.09 0.08
CA ILE A 55 14.39 -6.25 -0.85
C ILE A 55 13.58 -7.06 -1.86
N ASP A 56 13.52 -8.38 -1.72
CA ASP A 56 12.85 -9.24 -2.69
C ASP A 56 11.35 -8.94 -2.72
N GLY A 57 10.81 -8.71 -3.92
CA GLY A 57 9.39 -8.42 -4.13
C GLY A 57 8.99 -6.96 -3.88
N LEU A 58 9.94 -6.05 -3.59
CA LEU A 58 9.68 -4.63 -3.41
C LEU A 58 9.84 -3.83 -4.71
N GLU A 59 9.07 -2.76 -4.86
CA GLU A 59 9.34 -1.78 -5.91
C GLU A 59 10.65 -1.03 -5.62
N THR A 60 11.33 -0.56 -6.67
CA THR A 60 12.61 0.17 -6.54
C THR A 60 12.51 1.34 -5.56
N LYS A 61 11.37 2.05 -5.52
CA LYS A 61 11.14 3.18 -4.61
C LYS A 61 11.07 2.74 -3.14
N GLU A 62 10.42 1.61 -2.87
CA GLU A 62 10.25 1.04 -1.54
C GLU A 62 11.57 0.46 -1.04
N ALA A 63 12.27 -0.30 -1.90
CA ALA A 63 13.60 -0.82 -1.61
C ALA A 63 14.57 0.29 -1.21
N ARG A 64 14.60 1.40 -1.97
CA ARG A 64 15.45 2.56 -1.64
C ARG A 64 15.13 3.16 -0.28
N LYS A 65 13.83 3.34 0.03
CA LYS A 65 13.39 3.84 1.33
C LYS A 65 13.80 2.91 2.47
N LEU A 66 13.61 1.60 2.29
CA LEU A 66 13.96 0.59 3.30
C LEU A 66 15.47 0.59 3.56
N ILE A 67 16.29 0.49 2.50
CA ILE A 67 17.76 0.51 2.61
C ILE A 67 18.25 1.81 3.25
N SER A 68 17.69 2.97 2.88
CA SER A 68 18.10 4.25 3.49
C SER A 68 17.91 4.32 5.00
N LYS A 69 17.00 3.51 5.56
CA LYS A 69 16.72 3.43 6.99
C LYS A 69 17.33 2.20 7.66
N ALA A 70 17.96 1.29 6.90
CA ALA A 70 18.44 0.01 7.37
C ALA A 70 19.31 0.12 8.63
N LEU A 71 20.25 1.06 8.65
CA LEU A 71 21.13 1.29 9.81
C LEU A 71 20.35 1.63 11.09
N LEU A 72 19.29 2.43 10.99
CA LEU A 72 18.45 2.77 12.13
C LEU A 72 17.56 1.61 12.53
N LEU A 73 17.03 0.86 11.56
CA LEU A 73 16.21 -0.32 11.80
C LEU A 73 17.00 -1.40 12.54
N ASP A 74 18.24 -1.65 12.11
CA ASP A 74 19.16 -2.58 12.78
C ASP A 74 19.49 -2.12 14.21
N ARG A 75 19.80 -0.83 14.40
CA ARG A 75 20.07 -0.26 15.73
C ARG A 75 18.89 -0.43 16.71
N TYR A 76 17.66 -0.28 16.21
CA TYR A 76 16.44 -0.34 17.03
C TYR A 76 15.69 -1.66 16.84
N ASN A 77 16.37 -2.70 16.38
CA ASN A 77 15.73 -3.96 16.06
C ASN A 77 15.04 -4.57 17.29
N GLY A 78 13.87 -5.18 17.10
CA GLY A 78 13.05 -5.72 18.19
C GLY A 78 12.25 -4.67 18.98
N THR A 79 12.25 -3.40 18.57
CA THR A 79 11.37 -2.37 19.12
C THR A 79 10.13 -2.17 18.25
N THR A 80 9.04 -1.66 18.83
CA THR A 80 7.84 -1.32 18.04
C THR A 80 8.10 -0.18 17.07
N TRP A 81 9.11 0.65 17.33
CA TRP A 81 9.56 1.69 16.41
C TRP A 81 10.12 1.08 15.11
N ALA A 82 10.98 0.06 15.20
CA ALA A 82 11.56 -0.58 14.01
C ALA A 82 10.48 -1.20 13.12
N ILE A 83 9.53 -1.94 13.70
CA ILE A 83 8.42 -2.54 12.96
C ILE A 83 7.58 -1.45 12.26
N LYS A 84 7.20 -0.39 12.99
CA LYS A 84 6.41 0.73 12.44
C LYS A 84 7.16 1.40 11.29
N GLU A 85 8.47 1.60 11.44
CA GLU A 85 9.27 2.32 10.47
C GLU A 85 9.58 1.51 9.20
N ALA A 86 9.86 0.21 9.35
CA ALA A 86 10.05 -0.72 8.25
C ALA A 86 8.76 -0.90 7.45
N LEU A 87 7.63 -1.14 8.12
CA LEU A 87 6.33 -1.26 7.47
C LEU A 87 5.95 0.03 6.76
N ARG A 88 6.15 1.20 7.37
CA ARG A 88 5.86 2.50 6.73
C ARG A 88 6.72 2.80 5.50
N ALA A 89 7.92 2.21 5.41
CA ALA A 89 8.79 2.38 4.25
C ALA A 89 8.23 1.71 2.99
N VAL A 90 7.58 0.56 3.17
CA VAL A 90 7.00 -0.28 2.11
C VAL A 90 5.51 -0.04 1.95
N PHE A 91 4.75 -0.07 3.05
CA PHE A 91 3.30 0.13 3.13
C PHE A 91 2.98 1.44 3.87
N PRO A 92 2.79 2.57 3.16
CA PRO A 92 2.59 3.88 3.79
C PRO A 92 1.38 3.97 4.73
N THR A 93 0.38 3.12 4.52
CA THR A 93 -0.88 3.04 5.27
C THR A 93 -0.84 2.03 6.42
N ALA A 94 0.29 1.34 6.63
CA ALA A 94 0.40 0.35 7.69
C ALA A 94 0.46 1.00 9.08
N VAL A 95 -0.34 0.47 10.00
CA VAL A 95 -0.43 0.91 11.40
C VAL A 95 -0.27 -0.29 12.32
N VAL A 96 0.72 -0.23 13.21
CA VAL A 96 0.94 -1.25 14.23
C VAL A 96 0.21 -0.86 15.52
N LYS A 97 -0.68 -1.74 16.00
CA LYS A 97 -1.41 -1.61 17.26
C LYS A 97 -0.86 -2.60 18.29
N GLU A 98 -0.46 -2.12 19.45
CA GLU A 98 0.01 -2.96 20.55
C GLU A 98 -1.15 -3.40 21.44
N TRP A 99 -1.01 -4.53 22.15
CA TRP A 99 -2.08 -5.13 22.97
C TRP A 99 -2.77 -4.15 23.92
N PHE A 100 -2.01 -3.23 24.54
CA PHE A 100 -2.57 -2.25 25.46
C PHE A 100 -3.45 -1.19 24.77
N ASN A 101 -3.35 -1.00 23.45
CA ASN A 101 -4.20 -0.08 22.70
C ASN A 101 -5.60 -0.64 22.42
N TYR A 102 -5.76 -1.97 22.39
CA TYR A 102 -7.03 -2.64 22.04
C TYR A 102 -7.52 -3.63 23.09
N GLY A 103 -6.89 -3.68 24.26
CA GLY A 103 -7.25 -4.62 25.33
C GLY A 103 -6.90 -6.08 25.03
N GLY A 104 -5.86 -6.31 24.22
CA GLY A 104 -5.37 -7.64 23.86
C GLY A 104 -4.59 -8.35 24.97
N LYS A 105 -4.14 -9.56 24.67
CA LYS A 105 -3.26 -10.33 25.58
C LYS A 105 -1.87 -9.69 25.64
N PRO A 106 -1.18 -9.72 26.80
CA PRO A 106 0.18 -9.17 26.92
C PRO A 106 1.14 -9.77 25.89
N TYR A 107 2.01 -8.92 25.33
CA TYR A 107 3.01 -9.25 24.28
C TYR A 107 2.46 -9.47 22.88
N PHE A 108 1.15 -9.33 22.67
CA PHE A 108 0.56 -9.43 21.33
C PHE A 108 0.53 -8.07 20.62
N PHE A 109 0.55 -8.10 19.29
CA PHE A 109 0.34 -6.91 18.46
C PHE A 109 -0.40 -7.28 17.18
N LYS A 110 -1.06 -6.27 16.61
CA LYS A 110 -1.79 -6.36 15.34
C LYS A 110 -1.21 -5.37 14.35
N VAL A 111 -1.21 -5.73 13.08
CA VAL A 111 -0.82 -4.85 12.00
C VAL A 111 -2.03 -4.61 11.13
N LYS A 112 -2.49 -3.37 11.06
CA LYS A 112 -3.58 -2.95 10.17
C LYS A 112 -2.99 -2.31 8.93
N VAL A 113 -3.39 -2.75 7.75
CA VAL A 113 -3.02 -2.11 6.48
C VAL A 113 -4.28 -1.76 5.69
N SER A 114 -4.42 -0.48 5.36
CA SER A 114 -5.55 0.00 4.57
C SER A 114 -5.11 0.26 3.12
N THR A 115 -5.88 -0.19 2.14
CA THR A 115 -5.60 0.03 0.71
C THR A 115 -6.87 0.45 -0.03
N THR A 116 -6.75 1.45 -0.90
CA THR A 116 -7.92 2.04 -1.59
C THR A 116 -8.14 1.47 -2.99
N ASN A 117 -7.20 0.70 -3.55
CA ASN A 117 -7.32 0.19 -4.94
C ASN A 117 -6.32 -0.93 -5.29
N VAL A 118 -5.57 -1.47 -4.32
CA VAL A 118 -4.54 -2.49 -4.57
C VAL A 118 -5.02 -3.82 -4.03
N SER A 119 -5.09 -4.84 -4.88
CA SER A 119 -5.29 -6.22 -4.46
C SER A 119 -4.09 -6.69 -3.65
N PHE A 120 -4.33 -7.23 -2.46
CA PHE A 120 -3.30 -7.97 -1.73
C PHE A 120 -3.09 -9.32 -2.44
N ASP A 121 -1.94 -9.45 -3.11
CA ASP A 121 -1.46 -10.74 -3.63
C ASP A 121 -0.78 -11.52 -2.50
N GLU A 122 -0.67 -12.84 -2.65
CA GLU A 122 0.04 -13.72 -1.71
C GLU A 122 1.49 -13.25 -1.52
N ARG A 123 2.14 -12.82 -2.61
CA ARG A 123 3.49 -12.25 -2.56
C ARG A 123 3.56 -11.04 -1.64
N THR A 124 2.58 -10.14 -1.69
CA THR A 124 2.55 -8.93 -0.87
C THR A 124 2.37 -9.27 0.61
N LEU A 125 1.53 -10.27 0.91
CA LEU A 125 1.38 -10.78 2.27
C LEU A 125 2.65 -11.42 2.79
N ASN A 126 3.31 -12.25 1.99
CA ASN A 126 4.59 -12.86 2.35
C ASN A 126 5.67 -11.80 2.61
N THR A 127 5.72 -10.74 1.80
CA THR A 127 6.64 -9.62 2.03
C THR A 127 6.33 -8.89 3.35
N LEU A 128 5.05 -8.64 3.63
CA LEU A 128 4.64 -7.99 4.87
C LEU A 128 4.96 -8.86 6.11
N GLU A 129 4.65 -10.14 6.03
CA GLU A 129 4.97 -11.10 7.09
C GLU A 129 6.48 -11.18 7.32
N ARG A 130 7.28 -11.32 6.25
CA ARG A 130 8.74 -11.30 6.32
C ARG A 130 9.26 -10.06 7.06
N LEU A 131 8.83 -8.86 6.63
CA LEU A 131 9.24 -7.61 7.27
C LEU A 131 8.87 -7.55 8.76
N ILE A 132 7.72 -8.12 9.15
CA ILE A 132 7.34 -8.19 10.55
C ILE A 132 8.28 -9.13 11.31
N TYR A 133 8.58 -10.31 10.78
CA TYR A 133 9.45 -11.28 11.45
C TYR A 133 10.91 -10.83 11.53
N ASP A 134 11.41 -10.12 10.52
CA ASP A 134 12.78 -9.59 10.49
C ASP A 134 13.01 -8.57 11.61
N PHE A 135 12.01 -7.72 11.90
CA PHE A 135 12.16 -6.61 12.85
C PHE A 135 11.47 -6.81 14.21
N LYS A 136 10.66 -7.87 14.38
CA LYS A 136 9.95 -8.08 15.65
C LYS A 136 10.88 -8.57 16.74
N ASN A 137 10.50 -8.25 17.97
CA ASN A 137 11.10 -8.89 19.14
C ASN A 137 10.78 -10.37 19.15
N VAL A 138 11.71 -11.21 19.59
CA VAL A 138 11.48 -12.64 19.87
C VAL A 138 10.31 -12.85 20.83
N ARG A 139 10.16 -11.98 21.84
CA ARG A 139 9.10 -12.07 22.86
C ARG A 139 7.70 -11.72 22.36
N SER A 140 7.60 -10.83 21.38
CA SER A 140 6.31 -10.30 20.91
C SER A 140 5.67 -11.26 19.93
N VAL A 141 4.36 -11.44 19.96
CA VAL A 141 3.62 -12.37 19.08
C VAL A 141 2.70 -11.58 18.16
N LEU A 142 2.78 -11.85 16.86
CA LEU A 142 1.83 -11.31 15.88
C LEU A 142 0.48 -12.01 16.08
N GLU A 143 -0.55 -11.27 16.46
CA GLU A 143 -1.90 -11.82 16.68
C GLU A 143 -2.66 -11.95 15.36
N ALA A 144 -2.66 -10.87 14.57
CA ALA A 144 -3.40 -10.79 13.30
C ALA A 144 -2.85 -9.68 12.41
N ILE A 145 -2.98 -9.89 11.10
CA ILE A 145 -2.82 -8.86 10.07
C ILE A 145 -4.23 -8.49 9.59
N GLU A 146 -4.65 -7.26 9.86
CA GLU A 146 -5.96 -6.72 9.47
C GLU A 146 -5.81 -5.96 8.15
N ILE A 147 -6.45 -6.46 7.09
CA ILE A 147 -6.43 -5.82 5.78
C ILE A 147 -7.77 -5.12 5.58
N GLU A 148 -7.73 -3.81 5.39
CA GLU A 148 -8.91 -2.99 5.10
C GLU A 148 -8.83 -2.53 3.64
N ILE A 149 -9.79 -2.96 2.84
CA ILE A 149 -9.87 -2.57 1.42
C ILE A 149 -11.01 -1.58 1.30
N GLU A 150 -10.68 -0.32 1.04
CA GLU A 150 -11.66 0.72 0.78
C GLU A 150 -11.91 0.82 -0.72
N SER A 151 -13.04 0.30 -1.19
CA SER A 151 -13.47 0.52 -2.58
C SER A 151 -14.32 1.77 -2.65
N LYS A 152 -13.90 2.77 -3.44
CA LYS A 152 -14.81 3.87 -3.79
C LYS A 152 -15.90 3.32 -4.70
N ASN A 153 -17.12 3.27 -4.18
CA ASN A 153 -18.30 2.91 -4.96
C ASN A 153 -19.14 4.16 -5.18
N ASP A 154 -19.34 4.57 -6.44
CA ASP A 154 -20.23 5.67 -6.84
C ASP A 154 -21.70 5.20 -6.89
N SER A 155 -22.12 4.41 -5.91
CA SER A 155 -23.49 3.91 -5.81
C SER A 155 -24.34 4.89 -5.02
N PHE A 156 -25.31 5.50 -5.70
CA PHE A 156 -26.31 6.36 -5.07
C PHE A 156 -27.54 5.53 -4.70
N ASN A 157 -27.84 5.46 -3.40
CA ASN A 157 -29.05 4.81 -2.90
C ASN A 157 -30.15 5.87 -2.69
N ALA A 158 -31.30 5.70 -3.34
CA ALA A 158 -32.49 6.52 -3.14
C ALA A 158 -33.66 5.65 -2.69
N SER A 159 -34.30 6.03 -1.59
CA SER A 159 -35.55 5.43 -1.13
C SER A 159 -36.66 6.48 -1.18
N VAL A 160 -37.79 6.14 -1.81
CA VAL A 160 -39.00 6.96 -1.78
C VAL A 160 -40.06 6.19 -1.01
N GLU A 161 -40.52 6.76 0.10
CA GLU A 161 -41.66 6.27 0.86
C GLU A 161 -42.90 7.08 0.45
N ILE A 162 -43.89 6.39 -0.11
CA ILE A 162 -45.20 6.99 -0.42
C ILE A 162 -46.18 6.43 0.60
N SER A 163 -46.61 7.28 1.53
CA SER A 163 -47.67 6.98 2.51
C SER A 163 -48.90 7.81 2.19
N GLY A 164 -50.06 7.17 2.13
CA GLY A 164 -51.34 7.81 1.87
C GLY A 164 -52.37 7.34 2.90
N GLU A 165 -53.14 8.27 3.43
CA GLU A 165 -54.26 7.99 4.34
C GLU A 165 -55.56 8.43 3.67
N THR A 166 -56.58 7.57 3.71
CA THR A 166 -57.91 7.87 3.18
C THR A 166 -58.85 8.09 4.35
N ILE A 167 -59.40 9.30 4.48
CA ILE A 167 -60.36 9.66 5.52
C ILE A 167 -61.74 9.84 4.86
N GLU A 168 -62.68 8.97 5.20
CA GLU A 168 -64.09 9.14 4.86
C GLU A 168 -64.74 10.13 5.82
N ILE A 169 -65.26 11.24 5.30
CA ILE A 169 -66.11 12.17 6.05
C ILE A 169 -67.54 11.91 5.61
N LEU A 170 -68.32 11.21 6.43
CA LEU A 170 -69.77 11.14 6.22
C LEU A 170 -70.40 12.46 6.68
N PRO A 171 -71.32 13.02 5.88
CA PRO A 171 -72.70 12.83 6.29
C PRO A 171 -73.69 12.60 5.13
N PHE A 172 -74.80 11.97 5.51
CA PHE A 172 -76.10 11.93 4.82
C PHE A 172 -76.28 10.96 3.64
N GLN A 173 -77.45 10.29 3.69
CA GLN A 173 -77.86 9.14 2.90
C GLN A 173 -78.17 9.50 1.44
N THR A 174 -77.63 8.72 0.51
CA THR A 174 -78.16 8.62 -0.85
C THR A 174 -78.35 7.15 -1.24
N THR A 175 -79.57 6.84 -1.65
CA THR A 175 -80.05 5.52 -2.05
C THR A 175 -79.62 5.23 -3.49
N GLN A 176 -78.61 4.36 -3.58
CA GLN A 176 -78.13 3.61 -4.76
C GLN A 176 -77.22 4.35 -5.76
N ILE A 177 -75.97 3.88 -5.85
CA ILE A 177 -75.07 4.06 -6.99
C ILE A 177 -74.34 2.73 -7.25
N GLU A 178 -74.34 2.29 -8.51
CA GLU A 178 -73.66 1.07 -8.98
C GLU A 178 -72.14 1.18 -8.87
N ASN A 179 -71.52 0.11 -8.35
CA ASN A 179 -70.11 0.04 -8.04
C ASN A 179 -69.37 -0.68 -9.18
N ASN A 180 -68.55 0.04 -9.96
CA ASN A 180 -67.70 -0.58 -10.97
C ASN A 180 -66.25 -0.61 -10.46
N GLN A 181 -65.85 -1.76 -9.92
CA GLN A 181 -64.54 -1.96 -9.32
C GLN A 181 -63.54 -2.45 -10.38
N LYS A 182 -62.37 -1.80 -10.47
CA LYS A 182 -61.16 -2.45 -11.00
C LYS A 182 -60.21 -2.67 -9.83
N PRO A 183 -59.67 -3.89 -9.63
CA PRO A 183 -58.70 -4.14 -8.58
C PRO A 183 -57.36 -3.47 -8.93
N SER A 184 -56.78 -2.72 -8.00
CA SER A 184 -55.35 -2.40 -8.02
C SER A 184 -54.58 -3.61 -7.47
N LEU A 185 -53.64 -4.11 -8.26
CA LEU A 185 -52.75 -5.20 -7.87
C LEU A 185 -51.49 -4.58 -7.25
N ASN A 186 -51.21 -4.88 -5.98
CA ASN A 186 -49.97 -4.47 -5.33
C ASN A 186 -48.99 -5.65 -5.31
N ALA A 187 -47.83 -5.44 -5.92
CA ALA A 187 -46.65 -6.29 -5.76
C ALA A 187 -45.46 -5.39 -5.43
N MET A 188 -44.85 -5.61 -4.27
CA MET A 188 -43.62 -4.95 -3.87
C MET A 188 -42.50 -5.99 -3.85
N GLY A 189 -41.50 -5.81 -4.71
CA GLY A 189 -40.28 -6.59 -4.71
C GLY A 189 -39.10 -5.64 -4.87
N VAL A 190 -38.28 -5.51 -3.82
CA VAL A 190 -36.98 -4.83 -3.92
C VAL A 190 -35.93 -5.92 -3.90
N PHE A 191 -35.27 -6.13 -5.05
CA PHE A 191 -34.08 -6.96 -5.14
C PHE A 191 -32.89 -6.04 -5.37
N MET A 192 -32.15 -5.79 -4.29
CA MET A 192 -30.83 -5.16 -4.37
C MET A 192 -29.78 -6.27 -4.41
N CYS A 193 -29.07 -6.37 -5.53
CA CYS A 193 -27.94 -7.27 -5.68
C CYS A 193 -26.72 -6.45 -6.13
N GLU A 194 -25.78 -6.28 -5.21
CA GLU A 194 -24.46 -5.77 -5.51
C GLU A 194 -23.58 -6.98 -5.88
N ILE A 195 -23.18 -7.09 -7.15
CA ILE A 195 -22.26 -8.13 -7.62
C ILE A 195 -20.86 -7.52 -7.68
N THR A 196 -20.15 -7.58 -6.56
CA THR A 196 -18.72 -7.22 -6.51
C THR A 196 -17.90 -8.45 -6.87
N ARG A 197 -17.30 -8.45 -8.07
CA ARG A 197 -16.35 -9.50 -8.48
C ARG A 197 -14.96 -9.16 -7.93
N THR A 198 -14.69 -9.60 -6.70
CA THR A 198 -13.33 -9.59 -6.15
C THR A 198 -12.68 -10.92 -6.49
N ASN A 199 -11.69 -10.92 -7.37
CA ASN A 199 -10.95 -12.13 -7.71
C ASN A 199 -9.91 -12.38 -6.61
N ILE A 200 -10.28 -13.19 -5.62
CA ILE A 200 -9.39 -13.59 -4.53
C ILE A 200 -8.90 -15.00 -4.85
N ASP A 201 -7.70 -15.13 -5.42
CA ASP A 201 -7.09 -16.41 -5.76
C ASP A 201 -6.39 -16.98 -4.50
N PHE A 202 -7.04 -17.92 -3.81
CA PHE A 202 -6.45 -18.66 -2.67
C PHE A 202 -5.64 -19.89 -3.13
N LYS A 203 -4.92 -19.79 -4.25
CA LYS A 203 -4.01 -20.86 -4.67
C LYS A 203 -2.81 -20.93 -3.71
N GLY A 204 -2.93 -21.76 -2.68
CA GLY A 204 -1.79 -22.03 -1.80
C GLY A 204 -2.10 -22.55 -0.40
N VAL A 205 -3.37 -22.85 -0.05
CA VAL A 205 -3.66 -23.53 1.22
C VAL A 205 -3.36 -25.03 1.10
N TYR A 206 -2.09 -25.38 1.30
CA TYR A 206 -1.63 -26.69 1.77
C TYR A 206 -0.63 -26.49 2.89
#